data_AF-A0A938S4N0-F1
#
_entry.id   AF-A0A938S4N0-F1
#
_cell.length_a   1.000
_cell.length_b   1.000
_cell.length_c   1.000
_cell.angle_alpha   90.00
_cell.angle_beta   90.00
_cell.angle_gamma   90.00
#
_symmetry.space_group_name_H-M   'P 1'
#
loop_
_entity.id
_entity.type
_entity.pdbx_description
1 polymer ?
#
loop_
_entity_poly.entity_id
_entity_poly.type
_entity_poly.pdbx_seq_one_letter_code
_entity_poly.pdbx_strand_id
1 'polypeptide(L)'
;MSLTIRKIMVLGLIGSILLLGNIVLVTNWLAAHGVLDWARGIRAEYLTGTAVTILVVLLILLVNPKAGALVRRCPVCDCVLLSRGKYCGECGSKV
;
A
#
# COMPACT_ATOMS: atom_id res chain seq x y z
N MET A 1 8.65 -20.14 -11.46
CA MET A 1 7.40 -20.57 -12.12
C MET A 1 7.45 -22.07 -12.32
N SER A 2 6.80 -22.85 -11.46
CA SER A 2 6.59 -24.27 -11.76
C SER A 2 5.64 -24.41 -12.95
N LEU A 3 5.76 -25.50 -13.72
CA LEU A 3 4.85 -25.85 -14.82
C LEU A 3 3.38 -25.80 -14.39
N THR A 4 3.11 -26.16 -13.13
CA THR A 4 1.79 -26.13 -12.49
C THR A 4 1.24 -24.70 -12.38
N ILE A 5 2.05 -23.73 -11.94
CA ILE A 5 1.63 -22.34 -11.80
C ILE A 5 1.31 -21.73 -13.17
N ARG A 6 2.14 -22.01 -14.19
CA ARG A 6 1.88 -21.53 -15.56
C ARG A 6 0.58 -22.12 -16.12
N LYS A 7 0.32 -23.41 -15.90
CA LYS A 7 -0.89 -24.08 -16.40
C LYS A 7 -2.17 -23.58 -15.72
N ILE A 8 -2.11 -23.33 -14.40
CA ILE A 8 -3.23 -22.72 -13.65
C ILE A 8 -3.50 -21.30 -14.13
N MET A 9 -2.46 -20.50 -14.37
CA MET A 9 -2.63 -19.14 -14.88
C MET A 9 -3.31 -19.14 -16.25
N VAL A 10 -2.89 -20.01 -17.17
CA VAL A 10 -3.51 -20.12 -18.50
C VAL A 10 -4.96 -20.62 -18.41
N LEU A 11 -5.23 -21.65 -17.61
CA LEU A 11 -6.59 -22.16 -17.40
C LEU A 11 -7.52 -21.10 -16.77
N GLY A 12 -7.02 -20.35 -15.79
CA GLY A 12 -7.73 -19.24 -15.19
C GLY A 12 -8.03 -18.13 -16.20
N LEU A 13 -7.08 -17.83 -17.10
CA LEU A 13 -7.25 -16.82 -18.14
C LEU A 13 -8.34 -17.23 -19.16
N ILE A 14 -8.31 -18.49 -19.60
CA ILE A 14 -9.33 -19.04 -20.51
C ILE A 14 -10.71 -19.01 -19.84
N GLY A 15 -10.81 -19.46 -18.59
CA GLY A 15 -12.05 -19.43 -17.83
C GLY A 15 -12.59 -18.01 -17.64
N SER A 16 -11.71 -17.04 -17.35
CA SER A 16 -12.07 -15.63 -17.21
C SER A 16 -12.64 -15.05 -18.51
N ILE A 17 -12.01 -15.33 -19.65
CA ILE A 17 -12.49 -14.85 -20.97
C ILE A 17 -13.87 -15.43 -21.30
N LEU A 18 -14.09 -16.72 -21.03
CA LEU A 18 -15.39 -17.37 -21.24
C LEU A 18 -16.48 -16.80 -20.33
N LEU A 19 -16.15 -16.51 -19.07
CA LEU A 19 -17.05 -15.86 -18.13
C LEU A 19 -17.38 -14.42 -18.55
N LEU A 20 -16.40 -13.66 -19.06
CA LEU A 20 -16.62 -12.32 -19.62
C LEU A 20 -17.54 -12.37 -20.84
N GLY A 21 -17.35 -13.35 -21.73
CA GLY A 21 -18.21 -13.58 -22.88
C GLY A 21 -19.65 -13.92 -22.50
N ASN A 22 -19.89 -14.39 -21.27
CA ASN A 22 -21.20 -14.71 -20.74
C ASN A 22 -21.58 -13.85 -19.52
N ILE A 23 -21.43 -12.53 -19.67
CA ILE A 23 -21.66 -11.57 -18.59
C ILE A 23 -23.10 -11.59 -18.05
N VAL A 24 -24.09 -11.94 -18.89
CA VAL A 24 -25.50 -12.01 -18.49
C VAL A 24 -25.74 -13.21 -17.57
N LEU A 25 -25.17 -14.38 -17.87
CA LEU A 25 -25.25 -15.54 -16.97
C LEU A 25 -24.55 -15.24 -15.64
N VAL A 26 -23.36 -14.63 -15.71
CA VAL A 26 -22.57 -14.28 -14.53
C VAL A 26 -23.33 -13.30 -13.63
N THR A 27 -23.87 -12.22 -14.19
CA THR A 27 -24.64 -11.23 -13.41
C THR A 27 -25.89 -11.82 -12.79
N ASN A 28 -26.62 -12.68 -13.51
CA ASN A 28 -27.80 -13.36 -12.98
C ASN A 28 -27.43 -14.36 -11.86
N TRP A 29 -26.33 -15.09 -12.03
CA TRP A 29 -25.82 -16.00 -10.99
C TRP A 29 -25.37 -15.24 -9.73
N LEU A 30 -24.66 -14.12 -9.89
CA LEU A 30 -24.25 -13.25 -8.78
C LEU A 30 -25.46 -12.64 -8.04
N ALA A 31 -26.49 -12.26 -8.79
CA ALA A 31 -27.73 -11.75 -8.22
C ALA A 31 -28.47 -12.85 -7.43
N ALA A 32 -28.58 -14.06 -7.98
CA ALA A 32 -29.22 -15.20 -7.33
C ALA A 32 -28.48 -15.67 -6.07
N HIS A 33 -27.15 -15.54 -6.02
CA HIS A 33 -26.34 -15.91 -4.86
C HIS A 33 -26.24 -14.80 -3.80
N GLY A 34 -26.91 -13.66 -3.97
CA GLY A 34 -26.90 -12.56 -2.99
C GLY A 34 -25.51 -11.92 -2.81
N VAL A 35 -24.59 -12.16 -3.74
CA VAL A 35 -23.21 -11.63 -3.68
C VAL A 35 -23.24 -10.09 -3.73
N LEU A 36 -24.23 -9.52 -4.40
CA LEU A 36 -24.48 -8.08 -4.46
C LEU A 36 -24.81 -7.48 -3.09
N ASP A 37 -25.61 -8.16 -2.27
CA ASP A 37 -25.99 -7.69 -0.94
C ASP A 37 -24.86 -7.90 0.06
N TRP A 38 -24.11 -9.00 -0.06
CA TRP A 38 -22.87 -9.19 0.71
C TRP A 38 -21.81 -8.12 0.36
N ALA A 39 -21.64 -7.80 -0.92
CA ALA A 39 -20.72 -6.74 -1.35
C ALA A 39 -21.17 -5.35 -0.88
N ARG A 40 -22.48 -5.08 -0.86
CA ARG A 40 -23.04 -3.86 -0.27
C ARG A 40 -22.82 -3.81 1.23
N GLY A 41 -22.98 -4.94 1.93
CA GLY A 41 -22.69 -5.07 3.36
C GLY A 41 -21.22 -4.79 3.66
N ILE A 42 -20.30 -5.39 2.91
CA ILE A 42 -18.86 -5.13 3.06
C ILE A 42 -18.52 -3.67 2.75
N ARG A 43 -19.14 -3.09 1.72
CA ARG A 43 -18.93 -1.68 1.39
C ARG A 43 -19.41 -0.76 2.51
N ALA A 44 -20.57 -1.05 3.08
CA ALA A 44 -21.14 -0.25 4.17
C ALA A 44 -20.32 -0.37 5.46
N GLU A 45 -19.83 -1.58 5.78
CA GLU A 45 -19.16 -1.87 7.05
C GLU A 45 -17.65 -1.56 7.01
N TYR A 46 -16.97 -1.91 5.92
CA TYR A 46 -15.50 -1.89 5.84
C TYR A 46 -14.93 -0.86 4.86
N LEU A 47 -15.65 -0.50 3.78
CA LEU A 47 -15.25 0.55 2.83
C LEU A 47 -16.12 1.81 2.96
N THR A 48 -16.35 2.24 4.19
CA THR A 48 -16.85 3.60 4.43
C THR A 48 -15.88 4.59 3.77
N GLY A 49 -16.40 5.65 3.15
CA GLY A 49 -15.56 6.64 2.44
C GLY A 49 -14.43 7.18 3.33
N THR A 50 -14.69 7.26 4.64
CA THR A 50 -13.72 7.57 5.69
C THR A 50 -12.60 6.53 5.82
N ALA A 51 -12.90 5.23 5.86
CA ALA A 51 -11.88 4.18 5.93
C ALA A 51 -10.94 4.21 4.73
N VAL A 52 -11.47 4.47 3.53
CA VAL A 52 -10.68 4.64 2.31
C VAL A 52 -9.77 5.88 2.41
N THR A 53 -10.30 7.02 2.86
CA THR A 53 -9.46 8.23 3.04
C THR A 53 -8.34 8.03 4.06
N ILE A 54 -8.60 7.35 5.18
CA ILE A 54 -7.58 7.06 6.20
C ILE A 54 -6.49 6.16 5.62
N LEU A 55 -6.86 5.09 4.90
CA LEU A 55 -5.90 4.20 4.24
C LEU A 55 -5.04 4.95 3.21
N VAL A 56 -5.65 5.83 2.40
CA VAL A 56 -4.94 6.65 1.40
C VAL A 56 -3.97 7.61 2.09
N VAL A 57 -4.41 8.31 3.13
CA VAL A 57 -3.55 9.22 3.92
C VAL A 57 -2.41 8.46 4.57
N LEU A 58 -2.68 7.29 5.17
CA LEU A 58 -1.65 6.43 5.74
C LEU A 58 -0.66 5.99 4.68
N LEU A 59 -1.10 5.55 3.51
CA LEU A 59 -0.22 5.17 2.39
C LEU A 59 0.65 6.35 1.94
N ILE A 60 0.09 7.55 1.84
CA ILE A 60 0.85 8.77 1.49
C ILE A 60 1.90 9.09 2.57
N LEU A 61 1.52 9.00 3.85
CA LEU A 61 2.44 9.21 4.97
C LEU A 61 3.52 8.10 5.05
N LEU A 62 3.18 6.86 4.69
CA LEU A 62 4.08 5.71 4.72
C LEU A 62 5.06 5.70 3.54
N VAL A 63 4.69 6.28 2.40
CA VAL A 63 5.52 6.42 1.18
C VAL A 63 6.55 7.58 1.28
N ASN A 64 6.71 8.17 2.47
CA ASN A 64 7.83 9.01 2.92
C ASN A 64 7.90 10.45 2.36
N PRO A 65 8.31 11.38 3.23
CA PRO A 65 9.49 12.17 2.91
C PRO A 65 10.52 12.09 4.05
N LYS A 66 11.13 10.92 4.26
CA LYS A 66 12.46 10.83 4.90
C LYS A 66 13.56 10.70 3.85
N ALA A 67 13.62 11.64 2.92
CA ALA A 67 14.91 12.16 2.47
C ALA A 67 15.23 13.30 3.44
N GLY A 68 15.76 12.91 4.61
CA GLY A 68 16.06 13.81 5.70
C GLY A 68 16.87 15.00 5.20
N ALA A 69 16.39 16.18 5.58
CA ALA A 69 17.14 17.41 5.52
C ALA A 69 18.59 17.14 5.97
N LEU A 70 19.52 17.72 5.23
CA LEU A 70 20.97 17.58 5.33
C LEU A 70 21.55 18.18 6.63
N VAL A 71 20.88 17.97 7.76
CA VAL A 71 21.17 18.58 9.06
C VAL A 71 21.74 17.50 9.96
N ARG A 72 23.06 17.36 9.94
CA ARG A 72 23.76 16.48 10.89
C ARG A 72 23.61 17.07 12.28
N ARG A 73 23.17 16.29 13.27
CA ARG A 73 23.17 16.66 14.69
C ARG A 73 24.26 15.89 15.42
N CYS A 74 24.83 16.51 16.45
CA CYS A 74 25.79 15.83 17.32
C CYS A 74 25.05 14.82 18.21
N PRO A 75 25.45 13.55 18.27
CA PRO A 75 24.74 12.53 19.06
C PRO A 75 24.88 12.70 20.58
N VAL A 76 25.73 13.63 21.05
CA VAL A 76 26.01 13.84 22.48
C VAL A 76 25.24 15.03 23.03
N CYS A 77 25.25 16.17 22.32
CA CYS A 77 24.59 17.40 22.77
C CYS A 77 23.35 17.80 21.94
N ASP A 78 23.01 17.01 20.92
CA ASP A 78 21.92 17.27 19.96
C ASP A 78 21.99 18.60 19.20
N CYS A 79 23.08 19.34 19.34
CA CYS A 79 23.30 20.58 18.59
C CYS A 79 23.42 20.30 17.09
N VAL A 80 22.88 21.21 16.29
CA VAL A 80 22.93 21.16 14.83
C VAL A 80 24.33 21.51 14.34
N LEU A 81 24.96 20.59 13.60
CA LEU A 81 26.29 20.78 13.02
C LEU A 81 26.15 21.63 11.74
N LEU A 82 26.44 22.92 11.87
CA LEU A 82 26.41 23.89 10.77
C LEU A 82 27.62 23.80 9.82
N SER A 83 28.66 23.05 10.19
CA SER A 83 29.90 22.91 9.41
C SER A 83 30.34 21.46 9.26
N ARG A 84 30.97 21.12 8.13
CA ARG A 84 31.55 19.78 7.81
C ARG A 84 32.86 19.51 8.60
N GLY A 85 32.89 19.86 9.88
CA GLY A 85 33.99 19.52 10.78
C GLY A 85 33.91 18.06 11.24
N LYS A 86 35.06 17.44 11.55
CA LYS A 86 35.13 16.09 12.16
C LYS A 86 34.77 16.09 13.66
N TYR A 87 34.57 17.27 14.25
CA TYR A 87 34.31 17.46 15.68
C TYR A 87 33.20 18.48 15.86
N CYS A 88 32.36 18.28 16.88
CA CYS A 88 31.33 19.24 17.26
C CYS A 88 32.00 20.45 17.93
N GLY A 89 31.63 21.66 17.51
CA GLY A 89 32.18 22.91 18.07
C GLY A 89 31.75 23.19 19.51
N GLU A 90 30.59 22.68 19.93
CA GLU A 90 30.04 22.94 21.27
C GLU A 90 30.61 21.98 22.32
N CYS A 91 30.57 20.67 22.06
CA CYS A 91 30.98 19.65 23.04
C CYS A 91 32.33 19.00 22.74
N GLY A 92 32.95 19.28 21.59
CA GLY A 92 34.25 18.71 21.19
C GLY A 92 34.22 17.23 20.82
N SER A 93 33.08 16.56 20.86
CA SER A 93 32.98 15.13 20.49
C SER A 93 33.22 14.92 18.99
N LYS A 94 33.84 13.81 18.62
CA LYS A 94 34.03 13.43 17.21
C LYS A 94 32.67 13.07 16.57
N VAL A 95 32.37 13.63 15.40
CA VAL A 95 31.09 13.48 14.66
C VAL A 95 31.29 12.99 13.23
#